data_AF-A0A1D1Y4M4-F1
#
_entry.id   AF-A0A1D1Y4M4-F1
#
_cell.length_a   1.000
_cell.length_b   1.000
_cell.length_c   1.000
_cell.angle_alpha   90.00
_cell.angle_beta   90.00
_cell.angle_gamma   90.00
#
_symmetry.space_group_name_H-M   'P 1'
#
loop_
_entity.id
_entity.type
_entity.pdbx_description
1 polymer ?
#
loop_
_entity_poly.entity_id
_entity_poly.type
_entity_poly.pdbx_seq_one_letter_code
_entity_poly.pdbx_strand_id
1 'polypeptide(L)'
;MDPEYSNRTKCQKPISVKKSLVAIPVSAGASGTGLPYAPENWPCPGDIWRWKVGKRMSVHGYWIDRYLYLPPRLLKEKVPTSGQHFKSRLLVEQYIREKFPDVDVEAFFSSFIWKIPCKGQTAEIDGNVFSFIFPKRVQVTGHSESETVREAGGCKAGNKMCNLRLQARKYSLPLLDCDICCGEPEFCRDCCCILCCKTIDWAYGGYSFIRCEATVDESFICAHVAHLDCALRTYMAGTVGGSIGLDVEYYCRRCDHKTDLISHVMRLLHTCESLDSRDDIEKILNLALCILRGSEQMRVKSLQNRIESVMAKHDSMLFNPA
;
A
#
# COMPACT_ATOMS: atom_id res chain seq x y z
N MET A 1 56.74 7.05 4.05
CA MET A 1 55.53 6.39 4.57
C MET A 1 54.42 7.41 4.47
N ASP A 2 53.71 7.36 3.35
CA ASP A 2 52.66 8.30 2.98
C ASP A 2 51.36 8.04 3.74
N PRO A 3 50.67 9.07 4.25
CA PRO A 3 49.34 8.93 4.82
C PRO A 3 48.28 9.29 3.77
N GLU A 4 48.02 8.40 2.82
CA GLU A 4 46.86 8.49 1.91
C GLU A 4 46.01 7.22 2.01
N TYR A 5 45.05 7.18 2.94
CA TYR A 5 43.81 6.43 2.73
C TYR A 5 42.69 6.84 3.71
N SER A 6 42.16 8.04 3.55
CA SER A 6 40.83 8.38 4.09
C SER A 6 40.08 9.18 3.04
N ASN A 7 39.73 8.50 1.94
CA ASN A 7 38.75 9.00 0.99
C ASN A 7 37.35 8.80 1.60
N ARG A 8 37.02 9.58 2.63
CA ARG A 8 35.61 9.82 2.99
C ARG A 8 35.03 10.66 1.86
N THR A 9 34.45 9.99 0.88
CA THR A 9 33.78 10.61 -0.26
C THR A 9 32.75 11.60 0.26
N LYS A 10 33.02 12.91 0.13
CA LYS A 10 32.09 13.97 0.54
C LYS A 10 30.79 13.78 -0.24
N CYS A 11 29.77 13.28 0.43
CA CYS A 11 28.44 13.14 -0.13
C CYS A 11 27.88 14.54 -0.38
N GLN A 12 27.47 14.81 -1.61
CA GLN A 12 26.89 16.10 -1.95
C GLN A 12 25.43 16.14 -1.51
N LYS A 13 24.97 17.32 -1.08
CA LYS A 13 23.53 17.55 -0.88
C LYS A 13 22.83 17.31 -2.22
N PRO A 14 21.66 16.64 -2.25
CA PRO A 14 20.90 16.47 -3.47
C PRO A 14 20.74 17.81 -4.17
N ILE A 15 21.16 17.89 -5.44
CA ILE A 15 21.05 19.12 -6.21
C ILE A 15 19.56 19.38 -6.43
N SER A 16 19.04 20.47 -5.86
CA SER A 16 17.72 20.97 -6.22
C SER A 16 17.79 21.42 -7.68
N VAL A 17 17.22 20.63 -8.58
CA VAL A 17 17.21 20.92 -10.00
C VAL A 17 16.29 22.12 -10.22
N LYS A 18 16.85 23.32 -10.37
CA LYS A 18 16.12 24.55 -10.75
C LYS A 18 15.53 24.50 -12.17
N LYS A 19 15.77 23.43 -12.93
CA LYS A 19 15.16 23.19 -14.23
C LYS A 19 13.86 22.41 -14.06
N SER A 20 12.78 22.93 -14.61
CA SER A 20 11.51 22.20 -14.76
C SER A 20 11.77 20.84 -15.39
N LEU A 21 11.62 19.76 -14.62
CA LEU A 21 11.72 18.39 -15.15
C LEU A 21 10.43 18.09 -15.91
N VAL A 22 10.56 17.68 -17.17
CA VAL A 22 9.42 17.31 -18.02
C VAL A 22 9.26 15.80 -18.03
N ALA A 23 8.08 15.31 -17.66
CA ALA A 23 7.76 13.88 -17.71
C ALA A 23 7.42 13.46 -19.16
N ILE A 24 8.24 12.62 -19.77
CA ILE A 24 8.05 12.04 -21.10
C ILE A 24 7.56 10.58 -21.01
N PRO A 25 6.34 10.24 -21.48
CA PRO A 25 5.81 8.88 -21.43
C PRO A 25 6.72 7.82 -22.07
N VAL A 26 6.87 6.65 -21.43
CA VAL A 26 7.74 5.55 -21.90
C VAL A 26 6.97 4.24 -22.07
N SER A 27 7.42 3.38 -22.99
CA SER A 27 6.81 2.08 -23.28
C SER A 27 7.06 1.04 -22.17
N ALA A 28 6.28 -0.05 -22.16
CA ALA A 28 6.49 -1.17 -21.25
C ALA A 28 7.90 -1.74 -21.38
N GLY A 29 8.52 -2.10 -20.26
CA GLY A 29 9.88 -2.64 -20.25
C GLY A 29 10.99 -1.62 -20.51
N ALA A 30 10.67 -0.35 -20.78
CA ALA A 30 11.66 0.68 -21.03
C ALA A 30 12.62 0.86 -19.85
N SER A 31 13.85 1.28 -20.17
CA SER A 31 14.89 1.54 -19.19
C SER A 31 15.78 2.67 -19.67
N GLY A 32 16.45 3.33 -18.74
CA GLY A 32 17.35 4.43 -19.04
C GLY A 32 18.22 4.78 -17.84
N THR A 33 18.88 5.92 -17.91
CA THR A 33 19.79 6.42 -16.88
C THR A 33 19.50 7.89 -16.62
N GLY A 34 19.67 8.33 -15.38
CA GLY A 34 19.58 9.73 -15.01
C GLY A 34 18.20 10.36 -15.22
N LEU A 35 18.21 11.68 -15.37
CA LEU A 35 17.02 12.53 -15.43
C LEU A 35 16.20 12.24 -16.70
N PRO A 36 14.88 12.50 -16.67
CA PRO A 36 14.12 13.02 -15.54
C PRO A 36 13.79 11.96 -14.50
N TYR A 37 14.13 10.69 -14.71
CA TYR A 37 13.53 9.57 -13.95
C TYR A 37 14.42 8.96 -12.88
N ALA A 38 15.69 9.28 -12.84
CA ALA A 38 16.61 8.84 -11.80
C ALA A 38 17.59 9.97 -11.46
N PRO A 39 18.19 9.94 -10.25
CA PRO A 39 19.21 10.91 -9.86
C PRO A 39 20.43 10.92 -10.80
N GLU A 40 20.99 12.11 -10.98
CA GLU A 40 22.29 12.33 -11.62
C GLU A 40 23.23 13.09 -10.69
N ASN A 41 24.53 12.86 -10.84
CA ASN A 41 25.58 13.50 -10.05
C ASN A 41 25.41 13.30 -8.55
N TRP A 42 24.76 12.21 -8.15
CA TRP A 42 24.47 11.92 -6.75
C TRP A 42 24.70 10.43 -6.45
N PRO A 43 25.37 10.08 -5.33
CA PRO A 43 25.87 10.96 -4.26
C PRO A 43 27.15 11.74 -4.60
N CYS A 44 27.86 11.37 -5.67
CA CYS A 44 29.04 12.09 -6.15
C CYS A 44 28.86 12.56 -7.60
N PRO A 45 29.58 13.62 -8.03
CA PRO A 45 29.60 14.04 -9.43
C PRO A 45 29.95 12.85 -10.35
N GLY A 46 29.18 12.68 -11.43
CA GLY A 46 29.34 11.55 -12.34
C GLY A 46 28.61 10.26 -11.93
N ASP A 47 28.05 10.17 -10.71
CA ASP A 47 27.17 9.05 -10.36
C ASP A 47 25.81 9.21 -11.05
N ILE A 48 25.51 8.29 -11.97
CA ILE A 48 24.24 8.26 -12.70
C ILE A 48 23.48 7.01 -12.30
N TRP A 49 22.31 7.21 -11.70
CA TRP A 49 21.40 6.12 -11.33
C TRP A 49 20.70 5.60 -12.58
N ARG A 50 20.43 4.30 -12.61
CA ARG A 50 19.67 3.71 -13.72
C ARG A 50 18.25 3.40 -13.32
N TRP A 51 17.41 3.23 -14.32
CA TRP A 51 16.01 3.07 -14.10
C TRP A 51 15.35 2.13 -15.10
N LYS A 52 14.29 1.46 -14.66
CA LYS A 52 13.50 0.57 -15.50
C LYS A 52 12.03 0.61 -15.11
N VAL A 53 11.17 0.34 -16.09
CA VAL A 53 9.76 0.05 -15.88
C VAL A 53 9.46 -1.40 -16.26
N GLY A 54 8.50 -2.01 -15.58
CA GLY A 54 8.00 -3.35 -15.93
C GLY A 54 6.85 -3.30 -16.91
N LYS A 55 5.82 -4.12 -16.67
CA LYS A 55 4.68 -4.29 -17.59
C LYS A 55 3.37 -3.81 -16.97
N ARG A 56 3.30 -3.68 -15.65
CA ARG A 56 2.08 -3.23 -14.96
C ARG A 56 2.00 -1.71 -14.97
N MET A 57 0.90 -1.21 -15.52
CA MET A 57 0.54 0.21 -15.51
C MET A 57 -0.50 0.43 -14.42
N SER A 58 -0.51 1.63 -13.87
CA SER A 58 -1.62 2.15 -13.10
C SER A 58 -2.64 2.75 -14.05
N VAL A 59 -3.89 2.68 -13.63
CA VAL A 59 -5.03 3.43 -14.18
C VAL A 59 -4.75 4.92 -14.47
N HIS A 60 -3.85 5.57 -13.74
CA HIS A 60 -3.45 6.96 -13.95
C HIS A 60 -2.39 7.15 -15.05
N GLY A 61 -2.11 6.11 -15.83
CA GLY A 61 -1.12 6.16 -16.91
C GLY A 61 0.32 6.23 -16.41
N TYR A 62 0.65 5.66 -15.24
CA TYR A 62 2.03 5.53 -14.75
C TYR A 62 2.44 4.08 -14.53
N TRP A 63 3.70 3.74 -14.72
CA TRP A 63 4.21 2.39 -14.44
C TRP A 63 4.22 2.09 -12.93
N ILE A 64 3.55 0.98 -12.54
CA ILE A 64 3.58 0.46 -11.16
C ILE A 64 4.91 -0.24 -10.91
N ASP A 65 5.34 -1.06 -11.88
CA ASP A 65 6.61 -1.75 -11.82
C ASP A 65 7.74 -0.75 -12.05
N ARG A 66 8.21 -0.15 -10.97
CA ARG A 66 9.23 0.89 -11.02
C ARG A 66 10.50 0.44 -10.31
N TYR A 67 11.62 0.45 -11.04
CA TYR A 67 12.92 0.05 -10.54
C TYR A 67 13.97 1.18 -10.64
N LEU A 68 14.71 1.40 -9.56
CA LEU A 68 15.94 2.20 -9.55
C LEU A 68 17.16 1.32 -9.29
N TYR A 69 18.28 1.63 -9.93
CA TYR A 69 19.52 0.87 -9.81
C TYR A 69 20.63 1.82 -9.38
N LEU A 70 21.46 1.34 -8.46
CA LEU A 70 22.63 2.08 -7.99
C LEU A 70 23.62 2.35 -9.14
N PRO A 71 24.35 3.48 -9.07
CA PRO A 71 25.47 3.75 -9.96
C PRO A 71 26.58 2.71 -9.79
N PRO A 72 27.34 2.38 -10.86
CA PRO A 72 28.38 1.34 -10.83
C PRO A 72 29.41 1.50 -9.71
N ARG A 73 29.72 2.74 -9.31
CA ARG A 73 30.65 3.04 -8.24
C ARG A 73 30.18 2.48 -6.89
N LEU A 74 28.91 2.67 -6.56
CA LEU A 74 28.30 2.15 -5.33
C LEU A 74 28.06 0.64 -5.35
N LEU A 75 28.02 0.02 -6.54
CA LEU A 75 27.91 -1.43 -6.69
C LEU A 75 29.23 -2.18 -6.43
N LYS A 76 30.38 -1.51 -6.57
CA LYS A 76 31.72 -2.10 -6.37
C LYS A 76 32.13 -2.12 -4.89
N GLU A 77 31.42 -1.40 -4.03
CA GLU A 77 31.60 -1.43 -2.59
C GLU A 77 30.88 -2.67 -2.03
N LYS A 78 31.64 -3.72 -1.71
CA LYS A 78 31.23 -5.07 -1.30
C LYS A 78 29.88 -5.14 -0.53
N VAL A 79 28.80 -5.55 -1.21
CA VAL A 79 27.55 -6.03 -0.58
C VAL A 79 27.16 -7.38 -1.20
N PRO A 80 26.74 -8.40 -0.41
CA PRO A 80 26.33 -9.70 -0.93
C PRO A 80 25.06 -9.58 -1.77
N THR A 81 25.16 -9.97 -3.04
CA THR A 81 24.19 -10.68 -3.91
C THR A 81 22.66 -10.50 -3.84
N SER A 82 22.05 -9.60 -3.05
CA SER A 82 20.57 -9.48 -2.95
C SER A 82 19.96 -8.08 -3.11
N GLY A 83 20.64 -7.12 -3.77
CA GLY A 83 20.13 -5.74 -3.83
C GLY A 83 20.61 -4.86 -4.99
N GLN A 84 20.67 -5.38 -6.22
CA GLN A 84 21.12 -4.59 -7.40
C GLN A 84 20.13 -3.50 -7.84
N HIS A 85 18.90 -3.51 -7.33
CA HIS A 85 17.86 -2.54 -7.68
C HIS A 85 16.77 -2.44 -6.61
N PHE A 86 16.14 -1.27 -6.52
CA PHE A 86 15.03 -0.97 -5.64
C PHE A 86 13.72 -1.01 -6.40
N LYS A 87 12.75 -1.79 -5.92
CA LYS A 87 11.43 -1.98 -6.54
C LYS A 87 10.32 -1.09 -5.95
N SER A 88 10.64 -0.22 -4.99
CA SER A 88 9.68 0.67 -4.34
C SER A 88 10.38 1.92 -3.81
N ARG A 89 9.61 3.01 -3.63
CA ARG A 89 10.08 4.28 -3.05
C ARG A 89 10.65 4.05 -1.64
N LEU A 90 9.95 3.23 -0.85
CA LEU A 90 10.34 2.87 0.52
C LEU A 90 11.73 2.22 0.59
N LEU A 91 12.05 1.29 -0.33
CA LEU A 91 13.37 0.63 -0.31
C LEU A 91 14.50 1.60 -0.67
N VAL A 92 14.23 2.57 -1.54
CA VAL A 92 15.19 3.66 -1.84
C VAL A 92 15.36 4.53 -0.61
N GLU A 93 14.27 4.97 0.02
CA GLU A 93 14.32 5.78 1.24
C GLU A 93 15.12 5.11 2.36
N GLN A 94 14.89 3.82 2.62
CA GLN A 94 15.65 3.05 3.61
C GLN A 94 17.15 3.07 3.29
N TYR A 95 17.53 2.82 2.04
CA TYR A 95 18.92 2.85 1.62
C TYR A 95 19.56 4.24 1.80
N ILE A 96 18.84 5.31 1.43
CA ILE A 96 19.33 6.68 1.58
C ILE A 96 19.54 7.01 3.07
N ARG A 97 18.59 6.71 3.94
CA ARG A 97 18.72 6.95 5.39
C ARG A 97 19.85 6.13 6.03
N GLU A 98 20.06 4.89 5.58
CA GLU A 98 21.11 4.01 6.11
C GLU A 98 22.51 4.44 5.65
N LYS A 99 22.70 4.72 4.36
CA LYS A 99 24.02 5.02 3.78
C LYS A 99 24.37 6.50 3.81
N PHE A 100 23.38 7.37 3.87
CA PHE A 100 23.53 8.82 3.79
C PHE A 100 22.61 9.52 4.82
N PRO A 101 22.84 9.32 6.14
CA PRO A 101 21.94 9.77 7.20
C PRO A 101 21.73 11.29 7.25
N ASP A 102 22.69 12.07 6.73
CA ASP A 102 22.63 13.53 6.70
C ASP A 102 21.84 14.11 5.51
N VAL A 103 21.23 13.25 4.68
CA VAL A 103 20.51 13.66 3.48
C VAL A 103 19.03 13.86 3.76
N ASP A 104 18.51 15.00 3.32
CA ASP A 104 17.07 15.24 3.22
C ASP A 104 16.46 14.33 2.14
N VAL A 105 15.68 13.35 2.58
CA VAL A 105 15.03 12.36 1.72
C VAL A 105 14.03 13.00 0.75
N GLU A 106 13.31 14.03 1.18
CA GLU A 106 12.34 14.70 0.32
C GLU A 106 13.03 15.57 -0.74
N ALA A 107 14.14 16.21 -0.39
CA ALA A 107 15.00 16.87 -1.37
C ALA A 107 15.58 15.87 -2.38
N PHE A 108 15.97 14.67 -1.94
CA PHE A 108 16.42 13.60 -2.83
C PHE A 108 15.33 13.20 -3.83
N PHE A 109 14.10 12.92 -3.37
CA PHE A 109 13.01 12.53 -4.27
C PHE A 109 12.46 13.68 -5.11
N SER A 110 12.69 14.93 -4.72
CA SER A 110 12.36 16.11 -5.53
C SER A 110 13.39 16.39 -6.63
N SER A 111 14.55 15.75 -6.60
CA SER A 111 15.59 15.92 -7.62
C SER A 111 15.29 15.18 -8.94
N PHE A 112 14.29 14.30 -8.97
CA PHE A 112 13.87 13.55 -10.16
C PHE A 112 12.38 13.17 -10.09
N ILE A 113 11.81 12.72 -11.20
CA ILE A 113 10.43 12.26 -11.32
C ILE A 113 10.34 10.78 -10.92
N TRP A 114 9.71 10.51 -9.78
CA TRP A 114 9.51 9.14 -9.32
C TRP A 114 8.45 8.35 -10.13
N LYS A 115 7.29 8.96 -10.40
CA LYS A 115 6.17 8.33 -11.13
C LYS A 115 6.39 8.47 -12.64
N ILE A 116 6.70 7.37 -13.34
CA ILE A 116 6.98 7.40 -14.77
C ILE A 116 5.71 7.21 -15.59
N PRO A 117 5.34 8.15 -16.48
CA PRO A 117 4.19 8.02 -17.34
C PRO A 117 4.35 6.93 -18.41
N CYS A 118 3.24 6.30 -18.77
CA CYS A 118 3.12 5.24 -19.76
C CYS A 118 2.89 5.82 -21.16
N LYS A 119 3.62 5.32 -22.15
CA LYS A 119 3.38 5.65 -23.56
C LYS A 119 2.20 4.83 -24.09
N GLY A 120 1.11 5.49 -24.47
CA GLY A 120 -0.05 4.89 -25.16
C GLY A 120 0.14 4.83 -26.68
N GLN A 121 -0.47 3.84 -27.34
CA GLN A 121 -0.64 3.81 -28.80
C GLN A 121 -1.70 4.86 -29.18
N THR A 122 -1.32 5.79 -30.06
CA THR A 122 -2.18 6.83 -30.63
C THR A 122 -3.10 6.25 -31.72
N ALA A 123 -4.37 6.67 -31.73
CA ALA A 123 -5.16 6.77 -32.96
C ALA A 123 -5.55 8.25 -33.11
N GLU A 124 -5.24 8.84 -34.27
CA GLU A 124 -5.49 10.24 -34.60
C GLU A 124 -6.95 10.48 -34.98
N ILE A 125 -7.59 11.50 -34.39
CA ILE A 125 -8.63 12.33 -35.05
C ILE A 125 -8.48 13.78 -34.53
N ASP A 126 -8.46 14.69 -35.50
CA ASP A 126 -8.39 16.16 -35.47
C ASP A 126 -8.51 16.92 -34.13
N GLY A 127 -7.42 17.62 -33.80
CA GLY A 127 -7.50 19.01 -33.36
C GLY A 127 -8.01 19.26 -31.95
N ASN A 128 -7.16 18.97 -30.96
CA ASN A 128 -7.16 19.53 -29.61
C ASN A 128 -8.21 19.00 -28.61
N VAL A 129 -7.80 18.02 -27.79
CA VAL A 129 -7.98 17.90 -26.32
C VAL A 129 -7.37 16.55 -25.89
N PHE A 130 -6.54 16.56 -24.84
CA PHE A 130 -5.91 15.36 -24.27
C PHE A 130 -6.95 14.34 -23.81
N SER A 131 -7.06 13.21 -24.51
CA SER A 131 -7.80 12.03 -24.02
C SER A 131 -6.95 10.78 -24.21
N PHE A 132 -6.68 10.05 -23.11
CA PHE A 132 -6.10 8.71 -23.17
C PHE A 132 -7.26 7.72 -23.15
N ILE A 133 -7.62 7.20 -24.33
CA ILE A 133 -8.60 6.13 -24.48
C ILE A 133 -7.98 4.81 -24.01
N PHE A 134 -8.57 4.19 -22.99
CA PHE A 134 -8.28 2.82 -22.57
C PHE A 134 -8.71 1.83 -23.66
N PRO A 135 -7.97 0.73 -23.91
CA PRO A 135 -8.42 -0.28 -24.86
C PRO A 135 -9.74 -0.89 -24.40
N LYS A 136 -10.81 -0.71 -25.20
CA LYS A 136 -11.96 -1.63 -25.18
C LYS A 136 -11.42 -3.02 -25.45
N ARG A 137 -11.60 -3.93 -24.50
CA ARG A 137 -11.23 -5.35 -24.65
C ARG A 137 -12.00 -5.91 -25.85
N VAL A 138 -11.26 -6.38 -26.85
CA VAL A 138 -11.75 -7.18 -27.97
C VAL A 138 -12.58 -8.34 -27.40
N GLN A 139 -13.87 -8.38 -27.72
CA GLN A 139 -14.64 -9.61 -27.62
C GLN A 139 -14.11 -10.54 -28.71
N VAL A 140 -13.29 -11.51 -28.32
CA VAL A 140 -13.00 -12.65 -29.20
C VAL A 140 -14.23 -13.54 -29.13
N THR A 141 -15.09 -13.39 -30.13
CA THR A 141 -16.13 -14.35 -30.48
C THR A 141 -15.46 -15.64 -30.93
N GLY A 142 -15.45 -16.64 -30.05
CA GLY A 142 -15.31 -18.05 -30.43
C GLY A 142 -16.66 -18.73 -30.22
N HIS A 143 -17.44 -18.87 -31.28
CA HIS A 143 -18.59 -19.78 -31.29
C HIS A 143 -18.08 -21.23 -31.26
N SER A 144 -18.54 -22.03 -30.31
CA SER A 144 -19.36 -23.24 -30.55
C SER A 144 -19.55 -23.99 -29.22
N GLU A 145 -20.82 -24.04 -28.78
CA GLU A 145 -21.56 -25.05 -27.98
C GLU A 145 -20.84 -25.73 -26.78
N SER A 146 -21.34 -25.75 -25.54
CA SER A 146 -22.73 -25.91 -25.09
C SER A 146 -22.93 -25.42 -23.64
N GLU A 147 -24.13 -24.90 -23.38
CA GLU A 147 -24.87 -24.79 -22.10
C GLU A 147 -24.16 -24.37 -20.79
N THR A 148 -24.35 -23.12 -20.38
CA THR A 148 -25.26 -22.72 -19.28
C THR A 148 -25.13 -21.21 -19.06
N VAL A 149 -26.28 -20.53 -18.94
CA VAL A 149 -26.38 -19.09 -18.69
C VAL A 149 -25.68 -18.77 -17.36
N ARG A 150 -24.46 -18.23 -17.42
CA ARG A 150 -23.80 -17.63 -16.25
C ARG A 150 -24.24 -16.18 -16.15
N GLU A 151 -25.12 -15.91 -15.19
CA GLU A 151 -25.54 -14.56 -14.82
C GLU A 151 -24.34 -13.63 -14.65
N ALA A 152 -24.31 -12.56 -15.45
CA ALA A 152 -23.37 -11.47 -15.31
C ALA A 152 -23.75 -10.64 -14.08
N GLY A 153 -22.99 -10.75 -12.98
CA GLY A 153 -23.13 -9.82 -11.84
C GLY A 153 -22.85 -10.35 -10.43
N GLY A 154 -22.08 -11.42 -10.25
CA GLY A 154 -21.70 -11.94 -8.93
C GLY A 154 -20.37 -11.41 -8.39
N CYS A 155 -20.22 -11.43 -7.08
CA CYS A 155 -18.98 -11.25 -6.34
C CYS A 155 -17.95 -12.26 -6.85
N LYS A 156 -16.81 -11.77 -7.35
CA LYS A 156 -15.70 -12.59 -7.89
C LYS A 156 -15.20 -13.66 -6.91
N ALA A 157 -15.28 -13.37 -5.60
CA ALA A 157 -14.87 -14.28 -4.53
C ALA A 157 -15.97 -15.27 -4.08
N GLY A 158 -17.11 -15.32 -4.77
CA GLY A 158 -18.23 -16.20 -4.39
C GLY A 158 -18.92 -15.85 -3.07
N ASN A 159 -18.61 -14.71 -2.45
CA ASN A 159 -19.19 -14.30 -1.18
C ASN A 159 -20.65 -13.82 -1.34
N LYS A 160 -21.61 -14.63 -0.87
CA LYS A 160 -23.05 -14.33 -0.91
C LYS A 160 -23.42 -13.02 -0.19
N MET A 161 -22.77 -12.71 0.93
CA MET A 161 -23.02 -11.47 1.69
C MET A 161 -22.50 -10.23 0.95
N CYS A 162 -21.43 -10.40 0.15
CA CYS A 162 -20.93 -9.34 -0.71
C CYS A 162 -21.95 -9.00 -1.82
N ASN A 163 -22.62 -10.00 -2.39
CA ASN A 163 -23.67 -9.79 -3.40
C ASN A 163 -24.85 -8.98 -2.85
N LEU A 164 -25.34 -9.35 -1.66
CA LEU A 164 -26.44 -8.66 -0.99
C LEU A 164 -26.09 -7.20 -0.69
N ARG A 165 -24.87 -6.92 -0.23
CA ARG A 165 -24.41 -5.55 0.03
C ARG A 165 -24.14 -4.75 -1.25
N LEU A 166 -23.66 -5.38 -2.33
CA LEU A 166 -23.49 -4.72 -3.63
C LEU A 166 -24.84 -4.28 -4.21
N GLN A 167 -25.87 -5.10 -4.06
CA GLN A 167 -27.25 -4.77 -4.48
C GLN A 167 -27.83 -3.59 -3.68
N ALA A 168 -27.56 -3.52 -2.37
CA ALA A 168 -27.95 -2.39 -1.52
C ALA A 168 -27.15 -1.09 -1.79
N ARG A 169 -25.98 -1.19 -2.43
CA ARG A 169 -25.02 -0.09 -2.69
C ARG A 169 -25.14 0.54 -4.08
N LYS A 170 -26.26 0.36 -4.79
CA LYS A 170 -26.53 0.88 -6.14
C LYS A 170 -26.31 2.40 -6.34
N TYR A 171 -26.05 3.16 -5.28
CA TYR A 171 -25.79 4.61 -5.29
C TYR A 171 -24.37 5.01 -4.84
N SER A 172 -23.41 4.08 -4.79
CA SER A 172 -22.02 4.39 -4.42
C SER A 172 -21.27 5.04 -5.60
N LEU A 173 -20.41 6.01 -5.30
CA LEU A 173 -19.47 6.62 -6.24
C LEU A 173 -18.76 5.55 -7.10
N PRO A 174 -18.47 5.84 -8.38
CA PRO A 174 -17.76 4.89 -9.24
C PRO A 174 -16.47 4.46 -8.55
N LEU A 175 -16.16 3.17 -8.57
CA LEU A 175 -14.99 2.60 -7.91
C LEU A 175 -14.01 2.15 -8.99
N LEU A 176 -12.80 2.67 -8.95
CA LEU A 176 -11.76 2.32 -9.92
C LEU A 176 -11.20 0.93 -9.59
N ASP A 177 -11.26 0.02 -10.56
CA ASP A 177 -10.72 -1.33 -10.39
C ASP A 177 -9.21 -1.29 -10.22
N CYS A 178 -8.73 -2.01 -9.21
CA CYS A 178 -7.32 -2.04 -8.87
C CYS A 178 -6.62 -3.15 -9.65
N ASP A 179 -5.72 -2.77 -10.55
CA ASP A 179 -4.96 -3.73 -11.38
C ASP A 179 -3.96 -4.59 -10.58
N ILE A 180 -3.79 -4.35 -9.27
CA ILE A 180 -2.94 -5.19 -8.40
C ILE A 180 -3.72 -6.41 -7.89
N CYS A 181 -4.98 -6.23 -7.49
CA CYS A 181 -5.74 -7.28 -6.82
C CYS A 181 -7.06 -7.60 -7.53
N CYS A 182 -7.73 -6.61 -8.13
CA CYS A 182 -9.01 -6.81 -8.84
C CYS A 182 -8.85 -7.54 -10.18
N GLY A 183 -7.62 -7.64 -10.70
CA GLY A 183 -7.29 -8.46 -11.88
C GLY A 183 -7.34 -9.97 -11.60
N GLU A 184 -7.16 -10.39 -10.34
CA GLU A 184 -7.21 -11.80 -9.98
C GLU A 184 -8.65 -12.34 -10.09
N PRO A 185 -8.86 -13.54 -10.67
CA PRO A 185 -10.18 -14.04 -11.01
C PRO A 185 -11.08 -14.25 -9.78
N GLU A 186 -10.52 -14.65 -8.65
CA GLU A 186 -11.25 -14.94 -7.41
C GLU A 186 -11.19 -13.80 -6.38
N PHE A 187 -10.44 -12.73 -6.65
CA PHE A 187 -10.32 -11.62 -5.72
C PHE A 187 -11.46 -10.62 -5.91
N CYS A 188 -12.16 -10.31 -4.83
CA CYS A 188 -13.16 -9.24 -4.77
C CYS A 188 -12.65 -8.10 -3.89
N ARG A 189 -12.47 -6.90 -4.43
CA ARG A 189 -12.03 -5.71 -3.67
C ARG A 189 -12.84 -5.44 -2.41
N ASP A 190 -14.15 -5.70 -2.48
CA ASP A 190 -15.08 -5.34 -1.42
C ASP A 190 -15.13 -6.37 -0.30
N CYS A 191 -14.67 -7.60 -0.52
CA CYS A 191 -14.72 -8.65 0.50
C CYS A 191 -13.47 -9.49 0.65
N CYS A 192 -12.42 -9.29 -0.14
CA CYS A 192 -11.14 -9.98 0.02
C CYS A 192 -10.12 -9.08 0.71
N CYS A 193 -9.42 -9.67 1.67
CA CYS A 193 -8.26 -9.06 2.28
C CYS A 193 -7.12 -8.93 1.25
N ILE A 194 -6.59 -7.73 1.08
CA ILE A 194 -5.47 -7.42 0.17
C ILE A 194 -4.18 -8.18 0.51
N LEU A 195 -4.05 -8.68 1.75
CA LEU A 195 -2.83 -9.33 2.24
C LEU A 195 -2.86 -10.85 2.07
N CYS A 196 -4.02 -11.50 2.21
CA CYS A 196 -4.14 -12.97 2.16
C CYS A 196 -5.12 -13.49 1.10
N CYS A 197 -5.78 -12.59 0.37
CA CYS A 197 -6.80 -12.86 -0.65
C CYS A 197 -8.08 -13.55 -0.17
N LYS A 198 -8.14 -13.97 1.10
CA LYS A 198 -9.33 -14.60 1.70
C LYS A 198 -10.42 -13.58 2.01
N THR A 199 -11.65 -14.07 2.10
CA THR A 199 -12.81 -13.25 2.42
C THR A 199 -12.77 -12.71 3.84
N ILE A 200 -13.29 -11.51 4.03
CA ILE A 200 -13.55 -10.91 5.35
C ILE A 200 -14.90 -11.34 5.89
N ASP A 201 -14.98 -11.38 7.21
CA ASP A 201 -16.19 -11.61 7.95
C ASP A 201 -16.83 -10.27 8.35
N TRP A 202 -18.13 -10.15 8.09
CA TRP A 202 -18.94 -8.98 8.43
C TRP A 202 -19.66 -9.13 9.78
N ALA A 203 -19.49 -10.26 10.46
CA ALA A 203 -20.00 -10.47 11.81
C ALA A 203 -19.61 -9.30 12.73
N TYR A 204 -20.53 -8.98 13.65
CA TYR A 204 -20.34 -7.97 14.68
C TYR A 204 -19.84 -6.62 14.13
N GLY A 205 -20.44 -6.16 13.03
CA GLY A 205 -20.12 -4.87 12.42
C GLY A 205 -18.80 -4.83 11.62
N GLY A 206 -18.15 -5.98 11.39
CA GLY A 206 -16.90 -6.03 10.65
C GLY A 206 -15.68 -5.66 11.47
N TYR A 207 -15.69 -6.05 12.75
CA TYR A 207 -14.66 -5.75 13.74
C TYR A 207 -13.27 -6.28 13.36
N SER A 208 -13.19 -7.35 12.56
CA SER A 208 -11.95 -8.08 12.29
C SER A 208 -11.19 -7.58 11.06
N PHE A 209 -11.67 -6.51 10.41
CA PHE A 209 -11.03 -5.95 9.22
C PHE A 209 -11.06 -4.43 9.20
N ILE A 210 -10.17 -3.84 8.41
CA ILE A 210 -10.17 -2.42 8.10
C ILE A 210 -10.32 -2.19 6.61
N ARG A 211 -11.15 -1.21 6.23
CA ARG A 211 -11.28 -0.72 4.86
C ARG A 211 -10.56 0.62 4.76
N CYS A 212 -9.71 0.76 3.74
CA CYS A 212 -9.05 2.04 3.48
C CYS A 212 -10.03 3.02 2.84
N GLU A 213 -10.28 4.13 3.52
CA GLU A 213 -11.20 5.19 3.08
C GLU A 213 -10.46 6.39 2.47
N ALA A 214 -9.14 6.28 2.29
CA ALA A 214 -8.32 7.32 1.71
C ALA A 214 -8.78 7.67 0.29
N THR A 215 -9.00 8.95 0.05
CA THR A 215 -9.20 9.50 -1.29
C THR A 215 -7.93 9.33 -2.11
N VAL A 216 -8.03 8.61 -3.22
CA VAL A 216 -6.91 8.37 -4.15
C VAL A 216 -6.99 9.28 -5.38
N ASP A 217 -8.15 9.88 -5.65
CA ASP A 217 -8.45 10.84 -6.71
C ASP A 217 -9.71 11.66 -6.34
N GLU A 218 -9.99 12.79 -7.02
CA GLU A 218 -11.03 13.79 -6.69
C GLU A 218 -12.45 13.22 -6.46
N SER A 219 -12.72 12.00 -6.93
CA SER A 219 -14.00 11.30 -6.74
C SER A 219 -13.90 9.84 -6.27
N PHE A 220 -12.70 9.34 -5.94
CA PHE A 220 -12.47 7.92 -5.68
C PHE A 220 -11.76 7.64 -4.36
N ILE A 221 -12.22 6.62 -3.64
CA ILE A 221 -11.56 6.08 -2.43
C ILE A 221 -10.82 4.77 -2.74
N CYS A 222 -9.76 4.49 -1.98
CA CYS A 222 -8.95 3.28 -2.14
C CYS A 222 -9.77 1.99 -1.99
N ALA A 223 -10.68 1.96 -1.00
CA ALA A 223 -11.64 0.91 -0.72
C ALA A 223 -11.10 -0.51 -0.46
N HIS A 224 -9.78 -0.73 -0.49
CA HIS A 224 -9.18 -2.03 -0.21
C HIS A 224 -9.35 -2.40 1.25
N VAL A 225 -9.59 -3.68 1.48
CA VAL A 225 -9.83 -4.24 2.79
C VAL A 225 -8.63 -5.07 3.24
N ALA A 226 -8.32 -5.08 4.53
CA ALA A 226 -7.38 -6.02 5.13
C ALA A 226 -7.96 -6.58 6.44
N HIS A 227 -7.80 -7.89 6.69
CA HIS A 227 -7.97 -8.41 8.05
C HIS A 227 -6.96 -7.71 8.97
N LEU A 228 -7.42 -7.28 10.15
CA LEU A 228 -6.54 -6.66 11.13
C LEU A 228 -5.46 -7.63 11.60
N ASP A 229 -5.81 -8.90 11.79
CA ASP A 229 -4.85 -9.97 12.08
C ASP A 229 -3.76 -10.12 11.00
N CYS A 230 -4.13 -10.05 9.72
CA CYS A 230 -3.16 -10.07 8.64
C CYS A 230 -2.26 -8.84 8.70
N ALA A 231 -2.85 -7.66 8.89
CA ALA A 231 -2.11 -6.41 8.96
C ALA A 231 -1.12 -6.38 10.13
N LEU A 232 -1.54 -6.82 11.33
CA LEU A 232 -0.68 -6.93 12.51
C LEU A 232 0.49 -7.90 12.26
N ARG A 233 0.21 -9.10 11.74
CA ARG A 233 1.25 -10.11 11.45
C ARG A 233 2.25 -9.66 10.39
N THR A 234 1.84 -8.81 9.45
CA THR A 234 2.73 -8.27 8.41
C THR A 234 3.28 -6.88 8.75
N TYR A 235 3.16 -6.43 10.00
CA TYR A 235 3.64 -5.13 10.46
C TYR A 235 3.06 -3.92 9.69
N MET A 236 1.83 -4.08 9.19
CA MET A 236 1.03 -3.05 8.52
C MET A 236 -0.04 -2.44 9.43
N ALA A 237 -0.17 -2.91 10.67
CA ALA A 237 -1.05 -2.31 11.67
C ALA A 237 -0.41 -2.33 13.05
N GLY A 238 -0.87 -1.45 13.94
CA GLY A 238 -0.46 -1.37 15.35
C GLY A 238 0.68 -0.39 15.57
N THR A 239 1.45 -0.59 16.65
CA THR A 239 2.67 0.19 16.91
C THR A 239 3.87 -0.53 16.32
N VAL A 240 4.43 0.02 15.24
CA VAL A 240 5.49 -0.61 14.46
C VAL A 240 6.65 0.38 14.34
N GLY A 241 7.77 0.03 14.96
CA GLY A 241 9.02 0.79 14.85
C GLY A 241 9.68 0.67 13.46
N GLY A 242 10.82 1.32 13.29
CA GLY A 242 11.54 1.34 12.01
C GLY A 242 10.91 2.30 10.99
N SER A 243 11.14 2.04 9.70
CA SER A 243 10.86 3.02 8.63
C SER A 243 9.38 3.28 8.33
N ILE A 244 8.47 2.36 8.69
CA ILE A 244 7.03 2.59 8.50
C ILE A 244 6.53 3.55 9.58
N GLY A 245 7.03 3.41 10.82
CA GLY A 245 6.72 4.29 11.95
C GLY A 245 5.21 4.41 12.14
N LEU A 246 4.58 3.35 12.66
CA LEU A 246 3.17 3.36 13.01
C LEU A 246 3.04 3.46 14.52
N ASP A 247 2.05 4.23 14.96
CA ASP A 247 1.66 4.29 16.37
C ASP A 247 0.14 4.17 16.50
N VAL A 248 -0.32 2.93 16.65
CA VAL A 248 -1.74 2.56 16.62
C VAL A 248 -2.40 2.98 15.30
N GLU A 249 -1.74 2.68 14.19
CA GLU A 249 -2.19 3.02 12.84
C GLU A 249 -2.21 1.78 11.93
N TYR A 250 -2.95 1.86 10.84
CA TYR A 250 -2.91 0.91 9.73
C TYR A 250 -2.32 1.56 8.49
N TYR A 251 -1.36 0.89 7.87
CA TYR A 251 -0.74 1.27 6.60
C TYR A 251 -1.37 0.50 5.44
N CYS A 252 -2.05 1.20 4.53
CA CYS A 252 -2.67 0.58 3.38
C CYS A 252 -1.63 0.15 2.33
N ARG A 253 -1.54 -1.16 2.06
CA ARG A 253 -0.63 -1.75 1.07
C ARG A 253 -0.73 -1.18 -0.35
N ARG A 254 -1.88 -0.61 -0.72
CA ARG A 254 -2.18 -0.11 -2.07
C ARG A 254 -1.81 1.36 -2.26
N CYS A 255 -2.31 2.23 -1.39
CA CYS A 255 -2.19 3.68 -1.54
C CYS A 255 -1.21 4.32 -0.55
N ASP A 256 -0.59 3.51 0.32
CA ASP A 256 0.38 3.94 1.32
C ASP A 256 -0.17 4.92 2.37
N HIS A 257 -1.50 5.08 2.42
CA HIS A 257 -2.18 5.92 3.41
C HIS A 257 -2.16 5.24 4.79
N LYS A 258 -1.89 6.05 5.82
CA LYS A 258 -1.98 5.65 7.23
C LYS A 258 -3.35 6.03 7.79
N THR A 259 -3.98 5.10 8.48
CA THR A 259 -5.29 5.30 9.11
C THR A 259 -5.18 5.06 10.61
N ASP A 260 -5.58 6.04 11.41
CA ASP A 260 -5.68 5.90 12.87
C ASP A 260 -6.62 4.74 13.25
N LEU A 261 -6.15 3.86 14.14
CA LEU A 261 -6.92 2.70 14.60
C LEU A 261 -7.66 2.95 15.92
N ILE A 262 -7.47 4.10 16.59
CA ILE A 262 -8.15 4.39 17.87
C ILE A 262 -9.66 4.39 17.67
N SER A 263 -10.13 5.05 16.61
CA SER A 263 -11.56 5.05 16.26
C SER A 263 -12.08 3.65 15.94
N HIS A 264 -11.23 2.80 15.37
CA HIS A 264 -11.57 1.39 15.12
C HIS A 264 -11.71 0.64 16.45
N VAL A 265 -10.73 0.75 17.34
CA VAL A 265 -10.76 0.13 18.67
C VAL A 265 -11.97 0.58 19.49
N MET A 266 -12.33 1.87 19.46
CA MET A 266 -13.52 2.35 20.16
C MET A 266 -14.81 1.68 19.65
N ARG A 267 -14.92 1.42 18.34
CA ARG A 267 -16.03 0.64 17.79
C ARG A 267 -16.01 -0.81 18.25
N LEU A 268 -14.83 -1.44 18.32
CA LEU A 268 -14.69 -2.81 18.86
C LEU A 268 -15.27 -2.91 20.28
N LEU A 269 -14.95 -1.94 21.14
CA LEU A 269 -15.44 -1.91 22.52
C LEU A 269 -16.95 -1.75 22.60
N HIS A 270 -17.51 -0.87 21.76
CA HIS A 270 -18.96 -0.72 21.69
C HIS A 270 -19.64 -1.99 21.18
N THR A 271 -19.02 -2.71 20.24
CA THR A 271 -19.52 -4.01 19.79
C THR A 271 -19.60 -5.00 20.95
N CYS A 272 -18.59 -5.06 21.82
CA CYS A 272 -18.61 -5.94 23.00
C CYS A 272 -19.80 -5.68 23.94
N GLU A 273 -20.32 -4.44 24.04
CA GLU A 273 -21.47 -4.11 24.88
C GLU A 273 -22.77 -4.80 24.43
N SER A 274 -22.83 -5.19 23.15
CA SER A 274 -23.99 -5.84 22.53
C SER A 274 -23.87 -7.36 22.42
N LEU A 275 -22.78 -7.95 22.93
CA LEU A 275 -22.51 -9.39 22.81
C LEU A 275 -22.80 -10.12 24.12
N ASP A 276 -23.40 -11.30 23.98
CA ASP A 276 -23.62 -12.24 25.10
C ASP A 276 -22.56 -13.35 25.13
N SER A 277 -21.84 -13.55 24.03
CA SER A 277 -20.82 -14.59 23.88
C SER A 277 -19.49 -14.12 24.45
N ARG A 278 -19.09 -14.72 25.58
CA ARG A 278 -17.81 -14.42 26.22
C ARG A 278 -16.62 -14.66 25.30
N ASP A 279 -16.60 -15.78 24.59
CA ASP A 279 -15.49 -16.13 23.70
C ASP A 279 -15.30 -15.09 22.59
N ASP A 280 -16.40 -14.51 22.10
CA ASP A 280 -16.33 -13.49 21.07
C ASP A 280 -15.93 -12.12 21.64
N ILE A 281 -16.42 -11.77 22.84
CA ILE A 281 -15.94 -10.61 23.59
C ILE A 281 -14.42 -10.71 23.80
N GLU A 282 -13.94 -11.87 24.28
CA GLU A 282 -12.52 -12.09 24.54
C GLU A 282 -11.68 -11.97 23.25
N LYS A 283 -12.13 -12.54 22.13
CA LYS A 283 -11.44 -12.38 20.82
C LYS A 283 -11.36 -10.91 20.40
N ILE A 284 -12.45 -10.16 20.53
CA ILE A 284 -12.51 -8.75 20.15
C ILE A 284 -11.59 -7.90 21.04
N LEU A 285 -11.62 -8.12 22.35
CA LEU A 285 -10.78 -7.40 23.31
C LEU A 285 -9.29 -7.74 23.10
N ASN A 286 -8.95 -9.00 22.84
CA ASN A 286 -7.57 -9.39 22.50
C ASN A 286 -7.06 -8.72 21.21
N LEU A 287 -7.91 -8.63 20.18
CA LEU A 287 -7.55 -7.90 18.96
C LEU A 287 -7.29 -6.42 19.24
N ALA A 288 -8.14 -5.79 20.06
CA ALA A 288 -7.95 -4.40 20.49
C ALA A 288 -6.62 -4.21 21.26
N LEU A 289 -6.30 -5.10 22.19
CA LEU A 289 -5.02 -5.07 22.91
C LEU A 289 -3.82 -5.22 21.98
N CYS A 290 -3.90 -6.12 20.98
CA CYS A 290 -2.85 -6.26 19.98
C CYS A 290 -2.62 -4.99 19.16
N ILE A 291 -3.68 -4.24 18.85
CA ILE A 291 -3.61 -2.96 18.12
C ILE A 291 -2.95 -1.87 18.97
N LEU A 292 -3.30 -1.79 20.26
CA LEU A 292 -2.83 -0.74 21.18
C LEU A 292 -1.40 -0.98 21.70
N ARG A 293 -0.95 -2.24 21.69
CA ARG A 293 0.33 -2.66 22.28
C ARG A 293 1.50 -1.84 21.74
N GLY A 294 2.38 -1.43 22.66
CA GLY A 294 3.65 -0.77 22.37
C GLY A 294 3.57 0.75 22.18
N SER A 295 2.38 1.35 22.20
CA SER A 295 2.24 2.80 22.10
C SER A 295 2.67 3.50 23.39
N GLU A 296 3.39 4.60 23.24
CA GLU A 296 3.76 5.46 24.37
C GLU A 296 2.71 6.55 24.67
N GLN A 297 1.68 6.68 23.84
CA GLN A 297 0.64 7.70 24.01
C GLN A 297 -0.20 7.45 25.27
N MET A 298 -0.36 8.47 26.11
CA MET A 298 -1.14 8.39 27.36
C MET A 298 -2.60 7.95 27.13
N ARG A 299 -3.24 8.44 26.06
CA ARG A 299 -4.61 8.05 25.71
C ARG A 299 -4.73 6.57 25.35
N VAL A 300 -3.69 6.01 24.71
CA VAL A 300 -3.64 4.59 24.34
C VAL A 300 -3.46 3.72 25.58
N LYS A 301 -2.52 4.08 26.46
CA LYS A 301 -2.30 3.40 27.73
C LYS A 301 -3.56 3.39 28.60
N SER A 302 -4.26 4.54 28.69
CA SER A 302 -5.54 4.60 29.41
C SER A 302 -6.60 3.67 28.81
N LEU A 303 -6.65 3.56 27.49
CA LEU A 303 -7.60 2.69 26.81
C LEU A 303 -7.25 1.22 27.03
N GLN A 304 -5.96 0.88 26.96
CA GLN A 304 -5.45 -0.45 27.23
C GLN A 304 -5.79 -0.91 28.65
N ASN A 305 -5.52 -0.08 29.67
CA ASN A 305 -5.85 -0.37 31.06
C ASN A 305 -7.37 -0.60 31.26
N ARG A 306 -8.20 0.15 30.53
CA ARG A 306 -9.66 -0.01 30.58
C ARG A 306 -10.08 -1.37 30.02
N ILE A 307 -9.47 -1.81 28.92
CA ILE A 307 -9.74 -3.12 28.30
C ILE A 307 -9.30 -4.25 29.21
N GLU A 308 -8.08 -4.18 29.74
CA GLU A 308 -7.54 -5.17 30.67
C GLU A 308 -8.42 -5.31 31.92
N SER A 309 -8.93 -4.19 32.44
CA SER A 309 -9.87 -4.19 33.57
C SER A 309 -11.21 -4.87 33.24
N VAL A 310 -11.72 -4.69 32.01
CA VAL A 310 -12.95 -5.36 31.55
C VAL A 310 -12.72 -6.87 31.42
N MET A 311 -11.58 -7.28 30.86
CA MET A 311 -11.22 -8.70 30.74
C MET A 311 -11.08 -9.37 32.11
N ALA A 312 -10.39 -8.74 33.06
CA ALA A 312 -10.21 -9.27 34.41
C ALA A 312 -11.52 -9.45 35.18
N LYS A 313 -12.48 -8.51 35.01
CA LYS A 313 -13.84 -8.66 35.57
C LYS A 313 -14.55 -9.87 34.97
N HIS A 314 -14.40 -10.08 33.68
CA HIS A 314 -15.02 -11.21 32.97
C HIS A 314 -14.44 -12.56 33.40
N ASP A 315 -13.16 -12.61 33.79
CA ASP A 315 -12.52 -13.80 34.36
C ASP A 315 -12.91 -14.04 35.82
N SER A 316 -13.11 -12.99 36.62
CA SER A 316 -13.52 -13.12 38.03
C SER A 316 -14.93 -13.70 38.22
N MET A 317 -15.82 -13.50 37.24
CA MET A 317 -17.18 -14.09 37.23
C MET A 317 -17.18 -15.63 37.04
N LEU A 318 -16.05 -16.24 36.66
CA LEU A 318 -15.91 -17.71 36.60
C LEU A 318 -15.75 -18.37 37.96
N PHE A 319 -15.16 -17.66 38.92
CA PHE A 319 -14.76 -18.24 40.21
C PHE A 319 -15.77 -18.00 41.33
N ASN A 320 -16.85 -17.27 41.05
CA ASN A 320 -18.01 -17.11 41.91
C ASN A 320 -19.29 -17.09 41.07
N PRO A 321 -19.79 -18.27 40.63
CA PRO A 321 -21.15 -18.35 40.15
C PRO A 321 -22.09 -18.15 41.36
N ALA A 322 -23.01 -17.19 41.25
CA ALA A 322 -24.09 -17.02 42.21
C ALA A 322 -25.03 -18.24 42.22
#